data_AF-A0A2V5W691-F1
#
_entry.id   AF-A0A2V5W691-F1
#
_cell.length_a   1.000
_cell.length_b   1.000
_cell.length_c   1.000
_cell.angle_alpha   90.00
_cell.angle_beta   90.00
_cell.angle_gamma   90.00
#
_symmetry.space_group_name_H-M   'P 1'
#
loop_
_entity.id
_entity.type
_entity.pdbx_description
1 polymer ?
#
loop_
_entity_poly.entity_id
_entity_poly.type
_entity_poly.pdbx_seq_one_letter_code
_entity_poly.pdbx_strand_id
1 'polypeptide(L)'
;MLSFALVIAAVSSVHATTNLGPWIPIFKGIDHATGTNTPGNGGFPELEVVQALRVDLTDPDIRLVTTPRITNYIANSRETPGMSVSDFLVTKGVQVAINANNFHDPGTLDSPSYTLPPGTPFEVAGLAISQGQLVSAQEGPVDSASILFTTNNQPTIISSNWPAHSTAGFFNAVSGLYPVLINGVNIGSNYLGSSDFVHNQPQPRTAFGLSQDRHFLYLLTIDGRQPGYSDGAWDWETGEWLQMVGAFDGANMDGGGSTTLVIEDSTGAPLELNQSSAVAQNGTERTVGSHLGVFAKPLPGFINDVVALPDDTAATITWTTIEPSTTQVQYDLTNNFNHSSPLQATMVTNHAVLLTGLTPNTGYYFR
;
A
#
# COMPACT_ATOMS: atom_id res chain seq x y z
N MET A 1 28.93 4.19 -49.25
CA MET A 1 28.03 3.11 -48.79
C MET A 1 27.01 3.75 -47.87
N LEU A 2 25.75 3.87 -48.31
CA LEU A 2 24.64 4.32 -47.47
C LEU A 2 24.17 3.11 -46.64
N SER A 3 24.26 3.21 -45.31
CA SER A 3 23.62 2.24 -44.41
C SER A 3 22.13 2.55 -44.32
N PHE A 4 21.29 1.69 -44.88
CA PHE A 4 19.86 1.67 -44.59
C PHE A 4 19.64 1.00 -43.23
N ALA A 5 19.18 1.76 -42.25
CA ALA A 5 18.61 1.19 -41.03
C ALA A 5 17.19 0.69 -41.34
N LEU A 6 17.03 -0.62 -41.45
CA LEU A 6 15.72 -1.26 -41.54
C LEU A 6 15.12 -1.26 -40.14
N VAL A 7 14.20 -0.32 -39.85
CA VAL A 7 13.34 -0.41 -38.67
C VAL A 7 12.32 -1.51 -38.97
N ILE A 8 12.56 -2.71 -38.43
CA ILE A 8 11.52 -3.72 -38.31
C ILE A 8 10.59 -3.21 -37.20
N ALA A 9 9.58 -2.44 -37.56
CA ALA A 9 8.45 -2.22 -36.68
C ALA A 9 7.81 -3.60 -36.46
N ALA A 10 8.02 -4.18 -35.28
CA ALA A 10 7.19 -5.27 -34.83
C ALA A 10 5.75 -4.75 -34.86
N VAL A 11 4.97 -5.23 -35.83
CA VAL A 11 3.53 -4.99 -35.85
C VAL A 11 2.95 -5.89 -34.76
N SER A 12 3.08 -5.45 -33.51
CA SER A 12 2.28 -6.01 -32.43
C SER A 12 0.85 -5.60 -32.71
N SER A 13 -0.03 -6.57 -32.93
CA SER A 13 -1.46 -6.36 -32.80
C SER A 13 -1.73 -5.84 -31.38
N VAL A 14 -2.01 -4.54 -31.24
CA VAL A 14 -2.49 -3.96 -29.98
C VAL A 14 -3.95 -4.36 -29.85
N HIS A 15 -4.21 -5.42 -29.09
CA HIS A 15 -5.56 -5.76 -28.64
C HIS A 15 -5.70 -5.15 -27.25
N ALA A 16 -6.36 -3.99 -27.15
CA ALA A 16 -6.69 -3.37 -25.89
C ALA A 16 -7.89 -4.11 -25.28
N THR A 17 -7.62 -5.08 -24.41
CA THR A 17 -8.68 -5.81 -23.71
C THR A 17 -8.50 -5.75 -22.21
N THR A 18 -7.32 -6.06 -21.67
CA THR A 18 -6.96 -5.79 -20.27
C THR A 18 -5.67 -4.95 -20.26
N ASN A 19 -5.67 -3.84 -19.53
CA ASN A 19 -4.57 -2.88 -19.51
C ASN A 19 -4.15 -2.54 -18.07
N LEU A 20 -2.86 -2.67 -17.79
CA LEU A 20 -2.23 -2.08 -16.63
C LEU A 20 -1.49 -0.81 -17.07
N GLY A 21 -1.79 0.31 -16.45
CA GLY A 21 -1.11 1.57 -16.67
C GLY A 21 0.36 1.52 -16.24
N PRO A 22 1.15 2.57 -16.55
CA PRO A 22 2.53 2.65 -16.10
C PRO A 22 2.61 2.73 -14.57
N TRP A 23 3.71 2.22 -14.01
CA TRP A 23 4.06 2.45 -12.61
C TRP A 23 4.52 3.90 -12.42
N ILE A 24 3.85 4.63 -11.52
CA ILE A 24 4.14 6.01 -11.16
C ILE A 24 4.62 6.03 -9.71
N PRO A 25 5.83 6.50 -9.41
CA PRO A 25 6.27 6.67 -8.02
C PRO A 25 5.34 7.63 -7.28
N ILE A 26 4.94 7.25 -6.06
CA ILE A 26 4.10 8.09 -5.19
C ILE A 26 4.75 8.35 -3.82
N PHE A 27 5.60 7.43 -3.36
CA PHE A 27 6.48 7.59 -2.20
C PHE A 27 7.83 6.94 -2.48
N LYS A 28 8.86 7.25 -1.68
CA LYS A 28 10.14 6.54 -1.78
C LYS A 28 9.92 5.04 -1.54
N GLY A 29 10.21 4.23 -2.56
CA GLY A 29 10.00 2.77 -2.53
C GLY A 29 8.57 2.31 -2.78
N ILE A 30 7.65 3.18 -3.20
CA ILE A 30 6.26 2.81 -3.52
C ILE A 30 5.84 3.44 -4.85
N ASP A 31 5.45 2.58 -5.79
CA ASP A 31 4.85 2.97 -7.06
C ASP A 31 3.37 2.58 -7.11
N HIS A 32 2.58 3.34 -7.86
CA HIS A 32 1.16 3.12 -8.12
C HIS A 32 0.90 2.88 -9.60
N ALA A 33 0.00 1.96 -9.90
CA ALA A 33 -0.54 1.75 -11.23
C ALA A 33 -2.07 1.54 -11.15
N THR A 34 -2.76 1.98 -12.20
CA THR A 34 -4.20 1.74 -12.38
C THR A 34 -4.40 0.68 -13.45
N GLY A 35 -5.28 -0.29 -13.21
CA GLY A 35 -5.68 -1.29 -14.19
C GLY A 35 -7.14 -1.13 -14.60
N THR A 36 -7.45 -1.44 -15.85
CA THR A 36 -8.83 -1.60 -16.32
C THR A 36 -8.91 -2.53 -17.52
N ASN A 37 -10.10 -3.02 -17.84
CA ASN A 37 -10.35 -3.82 -19.02
C ASN A 37 -11.56 -3.30 -19.82
N THR A 38 -11.66 -3.76 -21.07
CA THR A 38 -12.89 -3.69 -21.85
C THR A 38 -13.56 -5.06 -21.76
N PRO A 39 -14.80 -5.15 -21.23
CA PRO A 39 -15.52 -6.42 -21.10
C PRO A 39 -15.62 -7.18 -22.43
N GLY A 40 -15.28 -8.47 -22.40
CA GLY A 40 -15.31 -9.34 -23.58
C GLY A 40 -14.20 -9.04 -24.59
N ASN A 41 -14.38 -9.49 -25.85
CA ASN A 41 -13.44 -9.28 -26.96
C ASN A 41 -11.96 -9.67 -26.69
N GLY A 42 -11.71 -10.59 -25.75
CA GLY A 42 -10.36 -11.03 -25.36
C GLY A 42 -9.86 -10.44 -24.04
N GLY A 43 -10.70 -9.73 -23.29
CA GLY A 43 -10.45 -9.27 -21.92
C GLY A 43 -11.32 -10.04 -20.93
N PHE A 44 -11.30 -9.63 -19.66
CA PHE A 44 -12.17 -10.23 -18.65
C PHE A 44 -13.66 -10.02 -18.99
N PRO A 45 -14.54 -10.98 -18.65
CA PRO A 45 -15.98 -10.91 -18.90
C PRO A 45 -16.65 -9.70 -18.25
N GLU A 46 -16.25 -9.35 -17.04
CA GLU A 46 -16.78 -8.23 -16.27
C GLU A 46 -15.92 -6.97 -16.41
N LEU A 47 -16.51 -5.79 -16.17
CA LEU A 47 -15.72 -4.55 -16.10
C LEU A 47 -15.01 -4.50 -14.76
N GLU A 48 -13.71 -4.24 -14.79
CA GLU A 48 -12.86 -4.19 -13.60
C GLU A 48 -12.06 -2.90 -13.58
N VAL A 49 -12.02 -2.26 -12.41
CA VAL A 49 -11.15 -1.13 -12.10
C VAL A 49 -10.24 -1.53 -10.96
N VAL A 50 -8.93 -1.42 -11.21
CA VAL A 50 -7.90 -1.95 -10.33
C VAL A 50 -6.98 -0.82 -9.87
N GLN A 51 -6.67 -0.82 -8.58
CA GLN A 51 -5.59 -0.03 -8.02
C GLN A 51 -4.50 -1.00 -7.54
N ALA A 52 -3.27 -0.78 -7.97
CA ALA A 52 -2.14 -1.61 -7.57
C ALA A 52 -1.00 -0.74 -7.05
N LEU A 53 -0.42 -1.16 -5.93
CA LEU A 53 0.83 -0.62 -5.41
C LEU A 53 1.92 -1.66 -5.48
N ARG A 54 3.12 -1.23 -5.88
CA ARG A 54 4.36 -2.01 -5.81
C ARG A 54 5.25 -1.39 -4.74
N VAL A 55 5.51 -2.15 -3.67
CA VAL A 55 6.30 -1.74 -2.51
C VAL A 55 7.66 -2.45 -2.54
N ASP A 56 8.74 -1.69 -2.57
CA ASP A 56 10.11 -2.20 -2.49
C ASP A 56 10.45 -2.58 -1.05
N LEU A 57 10.49 -3.88 -0.75
CA LEU A 57 10.79 -4.38 0.60
C LEU A 57 12.27 -4.25 0.97
N THR A 58 13.14 -3.90 0.01
CA THR A 58 14.57 -3.69 0.23
C THR A 58 14.92 -2.24 0.55
N ASP A 59 13.99 -1.30 0.33
CA ASP A 59 14.20 0.09 0.72
C ASP A 59 14.23 0.20 2.27
N PRO A 60 15.32 0.72 2.87
CA PRO A 60 15.50 0.76 4.32
C PRO A 60 14.55 1.72 5.03
N ASP A 61 13.87 2.61 4.31
CA ASP A 61 12.88 3.54 4.88
C ASP A 61 11.47 2.94 4.94
N ILE A 62 11.22 1.82 4.25
CA ILE A 62 9.93 1.13 4.28
C ILE A 62 9.75 0.42 5.62
N ARG A 63 8.62 0.69 6.28
CA ARG A 63 8.23 -0.03 7.51
C ARG A 63 6.80 -0.50 7.39
N LEU A 64 6.59 -1.81 7.55
CA LEU A 64 5.28 -2.42 7.54
C LEU A 64 4.64 -2.31 8.93
N VAL A 65 3.35 -2.01 8.98
CA VAL A 65 2.57 -1.84 10.22
C VAL A 65 1.27 -2.62 10.09
N THR A 66 0.97 -3.50 11.02
CA THR A 66 -0.31 -4.24 11.07
C THR A 66 -1.12 -3.84 12.31
N THR A 67 -2.42 -4.15 12.31
CA THR A 67 -3.30 -3.85 13.44
C THR A 67 -2.81 -4.51 14.74
N PRO A 68 -2.49 -3.74 15.79
CA PRO A 68 -2.09 -4.29 17.08
C PRO A 68 -3.29 -4.81 17.87
N ARG A 69 -3.01 -5.50 18.98
CA ARG A 69 -4.05 -5.93 19.92
C ARG A 69 -4.87 -4.74 20.44
N ILE A 70 -6.17 -4.95 20.61
CA ILE A 70 -7.04 -4.03 21.34
C ILE A 70 -6.68 -3.98 22.84
N THR A 71 -7.03 -2.87 23.48
CA THR A 71 -7.09 -2.80 24.94
C THR A 71 -8.13 -3.81 25.47
N ASN A 72 -7.83 -4.47 26.59
CA ASN A 72 -8.63 -5.59 27.12
C ASN A 72 -8.74 -6.79 26.17
N TYR A 73 -7.61 -7.13 25.53
CA TYR A 73 -7.46 -8.29 24.65
C TYR A 73 -8.00 -9.59 25.27
N ILE A 74 -8.78 -10.33 24.48
CA ILE A 74 -9.19 -11.71 24.74
C ILE A 74 -8.91 -12.49 23.46
N ALA A 75 -8.08 -13.52 23.53
CA ALA A 75 -7.79 -14.38 22.39
C ALA A 75 -9.08 -14.99 21.82
N ASN A 76 -9.21 -15.04 20.49
CA ASN A 76 -10.32 -15.67 19.78
C ASN A 76 -11.68 -15.07 20.17
N SER A 77 -11.70 -13.75 20.39
CA SER A 77 -12.93 -13.00 20.68
C SER A 77 -12.74 -11.49 20.56
N ARG A 78 -11.74 -10.92 21.24
CA ARG A 78 -11.51 -9.47 21.29
C ARG A 78 -10.06 -9.18 21.00
N GLU A 79 -9.71 -9.20 19.72
CA GLU A 79 -8.33 -9.21 19.28
C GLU A 79 -7.88 -7.85 18.80
N THR A 80 -8.68 -7.16 17.99
CA THR A 80 -8.31 -5.86 17.40
C THR A 80 -9.38 -4.78 17.61
N PRO A 81 -8.98 -3.49 17.62
CA PRO A 81 -9.91 -2.39 17.52
C PRO A 81 -10.26 -2.14 16.05
N GLY A 82 -11.54 -2.27 15.72
CA GLY A 82 -12.07 -1.94 14.40
C GLY A 82 -11.98 -0.45 14.10
N MET A 83 -11.63 -0.10 12.87
CA MET A 83 -11.62 1.28 12.34
C MET A 83 -11.72 1.24 10.81
N SER A 84 -11.92 2.40 10.18
CA SER A 84 -11.79 2.50 8.73
C SER A 84 -10.31 2.46 8.31
N VAL A 85 -10.03 2.21 7.03
CA VAL A 85 -8.65 2.18 6.52
C VAL A 85 -8.03 3.58 6.57
N SER A 86 -8.81 4.61 6.29
CA SER A 86 -8.42 6.01 6.47
C SER A 86 -8.06 6.35 7.91
N ASP A 87 -8.87 5.92 8.89
CA ASP A 87 -8.59 6.15 10.31
C ASP A 87 -7.31 5.41 10.75
N PHE A 88 -7.08 4.20 10.22
CA PHE A 88 -5.86 3.45 10.47
C PHE A 88 -4.63 4.19 9.93
N LEU A 89 -4.70 4.69 8.69
CA LEU A 89 -3.63 5.47 8.07
C LEU A 89 -3.20 6.63 8.97
N VAL A 90 -4.16 7.46 9.37
CA VAL A 90 -3.92 8.63 10.23
C VAL A 90 -3.42 8.21 11.62
N THR A 91 -4.06 7.22 12.25
CA THR A 91 -3.72 6.78 13.61
C THR A 91 -2.33 6.16 13.70
N LYS A 92 -1.88 5.48 12.63
CA LYS A 92 -0.56 4.85 12.59
C LYS A 92 0.52 5.70 11.94
N GLY A 93 0.16 6.82 11.32
CA GLY A 93 1.09 7.71 10.63
C GLY A 93 1.83 6.99 9.52
N VAL A 94 1.10 6.21 8.72
CA VAL A 94 1.61 5.50 7.54
C VAL A 94 1.20 6.23 6.26
N GLN A 95 1.90 6.00 5.16
CA GLN A 95 1.64 6.67 3.87
C GLN A 95 0.69 5.88 2.99
N VAL A 96 0.55 4.59 3.25
CA VAL A 96 -0.37 3.67 2.57
C VAL A 96 -1.04 2.82 3.64
N ALA A 97 -2.34 2.56 3.49
CA ALA A 97 -3.08 1.58 4.27
C ALA A 97 -4.07 0.82 3.38
N ILE A 98 -4.25 -0.46 3.66
CA ILE A 98 -5.19 -1.35 2.97
C ILE A 98 -5.82 -2.33 3.97
N ASN A 99 -7.06 -2.74 3.74
CA ASN A 99 -7.69 -3.79 4.54
C ASN A 99 -6.95 -5.13 4.39
N ALA A 100 -7.05 -6.03 5.38
CA ALA A 100 -6.29 -7.28 5.38
C ALA A 100 -7.13 -8.52 5.72
N ASN A 101 -6.99 -9.09 6.93
CA ASN A 101 -7.70 -10.31 7.34
C ASN A 101 -9.21 -10.14 7.38
N ASN A 102 -9.90 -11.27 7.20
CA ASN A 102 -11.33 -11.41 7.53
C ASN A 102 -11.55 -11.29 9.04
N PHE A 103 -12.78 -10.98 9.47
CA PHE A 103 -13.10 -10.68 10.86
C PHE A 103 -14.58 -10.91 11.21
N HIS A 104 -14.85 -11.11 12.50
CA HIS A 104 -16.16 -11.46 13.03
C HIS A 104 -16.52 -10.64 14.28
N ASP A 105 -17.82 -10.64 14.62
CA ASP A 105 -18.27 -10.18 15.92
C ASP A 105 -17.65 -11.05 17.03
N PRO A 106 -17.26 -10.47 18.19
CA PRO A 106 -16.56 -11.21 19.23
C PRO A 106 -17.23 -12.50 19.69
N GLY A 107 -16.52 -13.64 19.55
CA GLY A 107 -16.98 -14.96 19.98
C GLY A 107 -18.07 -15.55 19.08
N THR A 108 -18.23 -15.05 17.86
CA THR A 108 -19.18 -15.55 16.85
C THR A 108 -18.49 -15.73 15.49
N LEU A 109 -19.21 -16.27 14.51
CA LEU A 109 -18.79 -16.30 13.10
C LEU A 109 -19.61 -15.30 12.26
N ASP A 110 -20.33 -14.40 12.92
CA ASP A 110 -21.22 -13.46 12.26
C ASP A 110 -20.42 -12.30 11.66
N SER A 111 -20.78 -11.90 10.44
CA SER A 111 -20.26 -10.69 9.81
C SER A 111 -20.79 -9.45 10.54
N PRO A 112 -19.92 -8.55 11.03
CA PRO A 112 -20.36 -7.35 11.72
C PRO A 112 -21.12 -6.38 10.81
N SER A 113 -21.78 -5.38 11.40
CA SER A 113 -22.34 -4.26 10.63
C SER A 113 -21.25 -3.49 9.87
N TYR A 114 -21.59 -2.90 8.72
CA TYR A 114 -20.61 -2.19 7.88
C TYR A 114 -20.09 -0.88 8.48
N THR A 115 -20.88 -0.21 9.31
CA THR A 115 -20.47 1.05 9.93
C THR A 115 -20.57 0.91 11.44
N LEU A 116 -19.42 0.87 12.09
CA LEU A 116 -19.29 0.72 13.54
C LEU A 116 -18.32 1.79 14.07
N PRO A 117 -18.50 2.27 15.32
CA PRO A 117 -17.59 3.25 15.90
C PRO A 117 -16.14 2.74 15.93
N PRO A 118 -15.14 3.59 15.69
CA PRO A 118 -13.73 3.23 15.88
C PRO A 118 -13.47 2.71 17.30
N GLY A 119 -12.65 1.66 17.41
CA GLY A 119 -12.37 0.95 18.66
C GLY A 119 -13.36 -0.19 18.98
N THR A 120 -14.36 -0.45 18.11
CA THR A 120 -15.24 -1.62 18.28
C THR A 120 -14.41 -2.92 18.25
N PRO A 121 -14.54 -3.81 19.23
CA PRO A 121 -13.77 -5.06 19.29
C PRO A 121 -14.16 -6.02 18.17
N PHE A 122 -13.16 -6.63 17.53
CA PHE A 122 -13.38 -7.73 16.59
C PHE A 122 -12.52 -8.95 16.93
N GLU A 123 -13.00 -10.11 16.48
CA GLU A 123 -12.25 -11.35 16.36
C GLU A 123 -11.67 -11.42 14.94
N VAL A 124 -10.36 -11.66 14.80
CA VAL A 124 -9.68 -11.66 13.51
C VAL A 124 -9.50 -13.11 13.06
N ALA A 125 -9.92 -13.42 11.84
CA ALA A 125 -9.73 -14.75 11.28
C ALA A 125 -8.33 -14.90 10.64
N GLY A 126 -7.71 -16.05 10.90
CA GLY A 126 -6.37 -16.36 10.42
C GLY A 126 -5.25 -15.66 11.18
N LEU A 127 -4.01 -16.09 10.93
CA LEU A 127 -2.84 -15.54 11.61
C LEU A 127 -2.74 -14.02 11.44
N ALA A 128 -2.52 -13.31 12.56
CA ALA A 128 -2.13 -11.91 12.58
C ALA A 128 -1.00 -11.68 13.61
N ILE A 129 0.02 -10.93 13.24
CA ILE A 129 1.14 -10.53 14.11
C ILE A 129 1.38 -9.04 13.91
N SER A 130 1.57 -8.31 15.01
CA SER A 130 1.94 -6.89 14.99
C SER A 130 3.12 -6.65 15.91
N GLN A 131 4.22 -6.14 15.35
CA GLN A 131 5.46 -5.83 16.07
C GLN A 131 6.02 -7.00 16.91
N GLY A 132 5.97 -8.22 16.38
CA GLY A 132 6.41 -9.46 17.02
C GLY A 132 5.42 -10.02 18.05
N GLN A 133 4.30 -9.35 18.29
CA GLN A 133 3.23 -9.83 19.15
C GLN A 133 2.16 -10.56 18.33
N LEU A 134 1.87 -11.81 18.69
CA LEU A 134 0.74 -12.57 18.12
C LEU A 134 -0.57 -11.83 18.44
N VAL A 135 -1.33 -11.44 17.42
CA VAL A 135 -2.62 -10.75 17.58
C VAL A 135 -3.76 -11.76 17.48
N SER A 136 -3.77 -12.56 16.42
CA SER A 136 -4.69 -13.69 16.21
C SER A 136 -3.91 -14.93 15.79
N ALA A 137 -4.28 -16.09 16.34
CA ALA A 137 -3.67 -17.37 16.02
C ALA A 137 -4.37 -18.03 14.82
N GLN A 138 -3.68 -18.87 14.06
CA GLN A 138 -4.36 -19.72 13.08
C GLN A 138 -5.10 -20.85 13.82
N GLU A 139 -6.43 -20.84 13.75
CA GLU A 139 -7.27 -21.78 14.49
C GLU A 139 -7.77 -22.97 13.67
N GLY A 140 -7.73 -22.86 12.34
CA GLY A 140 -8.25 -23.87 11.42
C GLY A 140 -7.74 -23.73 9.98
N PRO A 141 -8.28 -24.54 9.05
CA PRO A 141 -7.86 -24.53 7.64
C PRO A 141 -8.40 -23.35 6.82
N VAL A 142 -9.43 -22.66 7.33
CA VAL A 142 -10.04 -21.48 6.69
C VAL A 142 -9.21 -20.23 7.01
N ASP A 143 -9.21 -19.25 6.11
CA ASP A 143 -8.46 -17.99 6.27
C ASP A 143 -6.97 -18.21 6.55
N SER A 144 -6.40 -19.20 5.86
CA SER A 144 -5.08 -19.74 6.18
C SER A 144 -3.98 -19.30 5.22
N ALA A 145 -4.26 -18.43 4.24
CA ALA A 145 -3.23 -17.92 3.34
C ALA A 145 -2.48 -16.75 4.00
N SER A 146 -1.38 -17.03 4.69
CA SER A 146 -0.66 -16.03 5.49
C SER A 146 0.50 -15.39 4.75
N ILE A 147 0.67 -14.08 4.89
CA ILE A 147 1.86 -13.34 4.48
C ILE A 147 2.53 -12.78 5.74
N LEU A 148 3.81 -13.11 5.92
CA LEU A 148 4.59 -12.82 7.11
C LEU A 148 5.85 -12.05 6.74
N PHE A 149 6.28 -11.16 7.62
CA PHE A 149 7.44 -10.30 7.43
C PHE A 149 8.32 -10.33 8.66
N THR A 150 9.63 -10.49 8.47
CA THR A 150 10.62 -10.33 9.55
C THR A 150 10.79 -8.86 9.94
N THR A 151 11.61 -8.55 10.95
CA THR A 151 11.95 -7.16 11.33
C THR A 151 12.64 -6.37 10.21
N ASN A 152 13.24 -7.05 9.22
CA ASN A 152 13.92 -6.44 8.08
C ASN A 152 13.09 -6.56 6.80
N ASN A 153 11.75 -6.63 6.93
CA ASN A 153 10.77 -6.79 5.85
C ASN A 153 10.97 -7.99 4.91
N GLN A 154 11.84 -8.96 5.24
CA GLN A 154 11.96 -10.18 4.44
C GLN A 154 10.62 -10.94 4.48
N PRO A 155 9.96 -11.14 3.32
CA PRO A 155 8.61 -11.67 3.30
C PRO A 155 8.61 -13.20 3.18
N THR A 156 7.54 -13.81 3.64
CA THR A 156 7.20 -15.22 3.41
C THR A 156 5.71 -15.30 3.19
N ILE A 157 5.28 -16.02 2.15
CA ILE A 157 3.87 -16.36 1.94
C ILE A 157 3.68 -17.86 2.12
N ILE A 158 2.68 -18.22 2.93
CA ILE A 158 2.30 -19.59 3.23
C ILE A 158 0.90 -19.77 2.63
N SER A 159 0.78 -20.60 1.59
CA SER A 159 -0.48 -20.80 0.87
C SER A 159 -1.57 -21.41 1.73
N SER A 160 -1.20 -22.23 2.72
CA SER A 160 -2.10 -22.66 3.79
C SER A 160 -1.31 -22.86 5.07
N ASN A 161 -1.60 -22.04 6.07
CA ASN A 161 -1.00 -22.05 7.39
C ASN A 161 -1.69 -23.07 8.31
N TRP A 162 -2.14 -24.21 7.76
CA TRP A 162 -2.82 -25.25 8.54
C TRP A 162 -2.24 -26.64 8.28
N PRO A 163 -1.72 -27.35 9.31
CA PRO A 163 -1.58 -26.93 10.71
C PRO A 163 -0.72 -25.67 10.88
N ALA A 164 -0.95 -24.92 11.96
CA ALA A 164 -0.26 -23.65 12.23
C ALA A 164 1.27 -23.80 12.17
N HIS A 165 1.90 -22.99 11.32
CA HIS A 165 3.35 -22.88 11.21
C HIS A 165 3.91 -22.07 12.37
N SER A 166 5.21 -22.24 12.63
CA SER A 166 5.93 -21.44 13.63
C SER A 166 5.91 -19.96 13.26
N THR A 167 5.56 -19.13 14.23
CA THR A 167 5.57 -17.66 14.11
C THR A 167 6.88 -17.03 14.58
N ALA A 168 7.83 -17.84 15.07
CA ALA A 168 9.10 -17.35 15.59
C ALA A 168 9.92 -16.61 14.51
N GLY A 169 10.38 -15.40 14.83
CA GLY A 169 11.20 -14.56 13.93
C GLY A 169 10.41 -13.62 13.02
N PHE A 170 9.09 -13.73 12.99
CA PHE A 170 8.23 -12.80 12.25
C PHE A 170 7.81 -11.61 13.12
N PHE A 171 7.84 -10.42 12.54
CA PHE A 171 7.52 -9.15 13.17
C PHE A 171 6.11 -8.69 12.81
N ASN A 172 5.67 -8.91 11.57
CA ASN A 172 4.30 -8.61 11.15
C ASN A 172 3.75 -9.79 10.35
N ALA A 173 2.44 -10.02 10.45
CA ALA A 173 1.74 -10.99 9.61
C ALA A 173 0.27 -10.60 9.47
N VAL A 174 -0.28 -10.91 8.30
CA VAL A 174 -1.70 -10.83 7.96
C VAL A 174 -2.06 -12.08 7.16
N SER A 175 -3.33 -12.46 7.15
CA SER A 175 -3.80 -13.64 6.42
C SER A 175 -4.99 -13.29 5.54
N GLY A 176 -5.00 -13.85 4.34
CA GLY A 176 -6.12 -13.85 3.42
C GLY A 176 -6.92 -15.14 3.52
N LEU A 177 -8.05 -15.16 2.80
CA LEU A 177 -9.01 -16.26 2.81
C LEU A 177 -8.38 -17.53 2.21
N TYR A 178 -7.71 -17.37 1.06
CA TYR A 178 -7.14 -18.46 0.27
C TYR A 178 -6.10 -17.96 -0.75
N PRO A 179 -5.18 -18.84 -1.22
CA PRO A 179 -4.23 -18.50 -2.25
C PRO A 179 -4.92 -18.47 -3.64
N VAL A 180 -4.51 -17.53 -4.49
CA VAL A 180 -4.94 -17.42 -5.90
C VAL A 180 -3.77 -17.58 -6.87
N LEU A 181 -2.53 -17.42 -6.39
CA LEU A 181 -1.32 -17.60 -7.17
C LEU A 181 -0.27 -18.36 -6.35
N ILE A 182 0.25 -19.46 -6.89
CA ILE A 182 1.31 -20.26 -6.26
C ILE A 182 2.37 -20.59 -7.29
N ASN A 183 3.62 -20.21 -7.03
CA ASN A 183 4.76 -20.46 -7.92
C ASN A 183 4.51 -20.05 -9.39
N GLY A 184 3.86 -18.91 -9.58
CA GLY A 184 3.49 -18.35 -10.89
C GLY A 184 2.29 -19.01 -11.55
N VAL A 185 1.66 -20.01 -10.90
CA VAL A 185 0.47 -20.71 -11.40
C VAL A 185 -0.79 -20.09 -10.81
N ASN A 186 -1.66 -19.56 -11.67
CA ASN A 186 -2.97 -19.05 -11.28
C ASN A 186 -3.89 -20.21 -10.87
N ILE A 187 -4.00 -20.42 -9.56
CA ILE A 187 -4.85 -21.45 -8.96
C ILE A 187 -6.25 -20.93 -8.62
N GLY A 188 -6.55 -19.65 -8.87
CA GLY A 188 -7.89 -19.10 -8.73
C GLY A 188 -8.92 -19.84 -9.62
N SER A 189 -8.47 -20.43 -10.71
CA SER A 189 -9.29 -21.28 -11.59
C SER A 189 -9.84 -22.54 -10.91
N ASN A 190 -9.24 -23.00 -9.80
CA ASN A 190 -9.73 -24.15 -9.04
C ASN A 190 -11.05 -23.88 -8.31
N TYR A 191 -11.43 -22.61 -8.12
CA TYR A 191 -12.68 -22.24 -7.45
C TYR A 191 -13.87 -22.12 -8.43
N LEU A 192 -13.63 -22.30 -9.74
CA LEU A 192 -14.69 -22.29 -10.75
C LEU A 192 -15.74 -23.38 -10.47
N GLY A 193 -17.01 -22.98 -10.49
CA GLY A 193 -18.14 -23.88 -10.20
C GLY A 193 -18.38 -24.15 -8.72
N SER A 194 -17.66 -23.48 -7.81
CA SER A 194 -17.98 -23.47 -6.39
C SER A 194 -19.37 -22.88 -6.14
N SER A 195 -20.08 -23.39 -5.14
CA SER A 195 -21.37 -22.84 -4.69
C SER A 195 -21.22 -21.73 -3.64
N ASP A 196 -20.01 -21.52 -3.10
CA ASP A 196 -19.74 -20.49 -2.10
C ASP A 196 -19.92 -19.10 -2.71
N PHE A 197 -20.58 -18.20 -1.98
CA PHE A 197 -20.85 -16.82 -2.39
C PHE A 197 -19.60 -16.02 -2.74
N VAL A 198 -18.47 -16.34 -2.09
CA VAL A 198 -17.18 -15.65 -2.33
C VAL A 198 -16.58 -16.06 -3.69
N HIS A 199 -16.96 -17.23 -4.21
CA HIS A 199 -16.38 -17.84 -5.41
C HIS A 199 -17.35 -17.91 -6.60
N ASN A 200 -18.67 -17.84 -6.35
CA ASN A 200 -19.70 -18.16 -7.34
C ASN A 200 -20.16 -16.95 -8.18
N GLN A 201 -19.53 -15.79 -8.00
CA GLN A 201 -19.81 -14.56 -8.73
C GLN A 201 -18.65 -13.55 -8.57
N PRO A 202 -18.58 -12.52 -9.43
CA PRO A 202 -17.66 -11.40 -9.27
C PRO A 202 -17.86 -10.67 -7.94
N GLN A 203 -16.76 -10.30 -7.28
CA GLN A 203 -16.78 -9.52 -6.04
C GLN A 203 -15.74 -8.40 -6.12
N PRO A 204 -15.89 -7.31 -5.34
CA PRO A 204 -14.75 -6.48 -5.00
C PRO A 204 -13.70 -7.34 -4.29
N ARG A 205 -12.43 -7.15 -4.62
CA ARG A 205 -11.32 -7.98 -4.13
C ARG A 205 -10.22 -7.11 -3.56
N THR A 206 -9.64 -7.56 -2.45
CA THR A 206 -8.30 -7.15 -2.03
C THR A 206 -7.38 -8.34 -2.20
N ALA A 207 -6.19 -8.15 -2.77
CA ALA A 207 -5.24 -9.22 -2.98
C ALA A 207 -3.82 -8.74 -2.74
N PHE A 208 -3.02 -9.57 -2.07
CA PHE A 208 -1.60 -9.29 -1.83
C PHE A 208 -0.75 -10.32 -2.57
N GLY A 209 0.36 -9.85 -3.16
CA GLY A 209 1.29 -10.71 -3.90
C GLY A 209 2.74 -10.42 -3.59
N LEU A 210 3.62 -11.38 -3.85
CA LEU A 210 5.07 -11.22 -3.74
C LEU A 210 5.72 -11.53 -5.08
N SER A 211 6.72 -10.75 -5.48
CA SER A 211 7.57 -11.09 -6.62
C SER A 211 8.33 -12.40 -6.36
N GLN A 212 8.81 -13.04 -7.43
CA GLN A 212 9.52 -14.32 -7.36
C GLN A 212 10.78 -14.25 -6.49
N ASP A 213 11.52 -13.15 -6.60
CA ASP A 213 12.74 -12.86 -5.87
C ASP A 213 12.50 -12.27 -4.47
N ARG A 214 11.23 -12.09 -4.07
CA ARG A 214 10.81 -11.50 -2.79
C ARG A 214 11.23 -10.03 -2.60
N HIS A 215 11.60 -9.34 -3.67
CA HIS A 215 11.93 -7.92 -3.66
C HIS A 215 10.67 -7.08 -3.43
N PHE A 216 9.60 -7.35 -4.17
CA PHE A 216 8.39 -6.53 -4.16
C PHE A 216 7.22 -7.20 -3.46
N LEU A 217 6.52 -6.39 -2.66
CA LEU A 217 5.15 -6.65 -2.21
C LEU A 217 4.19 -5.88 -3.12
N TYR A 218 3.17 -6.58 -3.61
CA TYR A 218 2.08 -6.02 -4.37
C TYR A 218 0.84 -5.94 -3.49
N LEU A 219 0.24 -4.74 -3.42
CA LEU A 219 -1.05 -4.51 -2.76
C LEU A 219 -2.04 -4.13 -3.85
N LEU A 220 -3.16 -4.84 -3.94
CA LEU A 220 -4.08 -4.71 -5.05
C LEU A 220 -5.52 -4.66 -4.55
N THR A 221 -6.32 -3.75 -5.09
CA THR A 221 -7.78 -3.74 -4.95
C THR A 221 -8.43 -3.77 -6.33
N ILE A 222 -9.50 -4.55 -6.46
CA ILE A 222 -10.40 -4.56 -7.60
C ILE A 222 -11.76 -4.09 -7.09
N ASP A 223 -12.24 -2.97 -7.60
CA ASP A 223 -13.56 -2.45 -7.24
C ASP A 223 -14.67 -3.36 -7.79
N GLY A 224 -15.86 -3.30 -7.21
CA GLY A 224 -16.95 -4.18 -7.64
C GLY A 224 -18.32 -3.76 -7.14
N ARG A 225 -19.36 -4.44 -7.63
CA ARG A 225 -20.78 -4.15 -7.31
C ARG A 225 -21.20 -2.73 -7.69
N GLN A 226 -20.57 -2.14 -8.70
CA GLN A 226 -20.80 -0.78 -9.17
C GLN A 226 -21.06 -0.80 -10.69
N PRO A 227 -22.30 -1.13 -11.12
CA PRO A 227 -22.63 -1.29 -12.53
C PRO A 227 -22.24 -0.07 -13.37
N GLY A 228 -21.51 -0.31 -14.46
CA GLY A 228 -21.00 0.73 -15.36
C GLY A 228 -19.71 1.40 -14.91
N TYR A 229 -19.15 1.00 -13.76
CA TYR A 229 -17.83 1.41 -13.29
C TYR A 229 -16.92 0.21 -13.04
N SER A 230 -17.29 -0.67 -12.11
CA SER A 230 -16.58 -1.92 -11.83
C SER A 230 -17.56 -2.95 -11.26
N ASP A 231 -17.68 -4.09 -11.93
CA ASP A 231 -18.57 -5.18 -11.55
C ASP A 231 -17.92 -6.10 -10.51
N GLY A 232 -16.59 -6.19 -10.52
CA GLY A 232 -15.78 -7.02 -9.62
C GLY A 232 -15.07 -8.14 -10.38
N ALA A 233 -14.33 -8.97 -9.64
CA ALA A 233 -13.54 -10.06 -10.22
C ALA A 233 -13.89 -11.41 -9.60
N TRP A 234 -13.76 -12.45 -10.42
CA TRP A 234 -13.61 -13.85 -10.02
C TRP A 234 -12.22 -14.11 -9.43
N ASP A 235 -12.05 -15.25 -8.76
CA ASP A 235 -10.77 -15.61 -8.11
C ASP A 235 -9.64 -15.77 -9.12
N TRP A 236 -9.94 -16.33 -10.30
CA TRP A 236 -8.94 -16.52 -11.35
C TRP A 236 -8.53 -15.18 -12.00
N GLU A 237 -9.44 -14.23 -12.16
CA GLU A 237 -9.12 -12.88 -12.67
C GLU A 237 -8.24 -12.12 -11.68
N THR A 238 -8.50 -12.29 -10.38
CA THR A 238 -7.63 -11.77 -9.31
C THR A 238 -6.22 -12.35 -9.43
N GLY A 239 -6.10 -13.66 -9.70
CA GLY A 239 -4.82 -14.32 -9.97
C GLY A 239 -4.12 -13.78 -11.23
N GLU A 240 -4.85 -13.52 -12.30
CA GLU A 240 -4.30 -12.93 -13.53
C GLU A 240 -3.81 -11.49 -13.28
N TRP A 241 -4.56 -10.66 -12.57
CA TRP A 241 -4.12 -9.31 -12.19
C TRP A 241 -2.86 -9.33 -11.34
N LEU A 242 -2.76 -10.26 -10.38
CA LEU A 242 -1.54 -10.45 -9.60
C LEU A 242 -0.34 -10.82 -10.49
N GLN A 243 -0.53 -11.69 -11.49
CA GLN A 243 0.53 -11.98 -12.47
C GLN A 243 0.88 -10.75 -13.31
N MET A 244 -0.11 -9.96 -13.75
CA MET A 244 0.09 -8.74 -14.54
C MET A 244 0.90 -7.67 -13.80
N VAL A 245 0.70 -7.50 -12.49
CA VAL A 245 1.49 -6.57 -11.68
C VAL A 245 2.90 -7.10 -11.36
N GLY A 246 3.13 -8.40 -11.53
CA GLY A 246 4.44 -9.06 -11.39
C GLY A 246 4.58 -9.98 -10.19
N ALA A 247 3.48 -10.36 -9.54
CA ALA A 247 3.50 -11.33 -8.45
C ALA A 247 3.80 -12.75 -8.98
N PHE A 248 4.46 -13.54 -8.15
CA PHE A 248 4.74 -14.96 -8.35
C PHE A 248 3.96 -15.84 -7.37
N ASP A 249 3.67 -15.32 -6.18
CA ASP A 249 2.75 -15.92 -5.22
C ASP A 249 1.79 -14.84 -4.75
N GLY A 250 0.57 -15.22 -4.37
CA GLY A 250 -0.40 -14.27 -3.86
C GLY A 250 -1.67 -14.89 -3.30
N ALA A 251 -2.31 -14.12 -2.44
CA ALA A 251 -3.51 -14.50 -1.69
C ALA A 251 -4.62 -13.48 -1.92
N ASN A 252 -5.85 -13.98 -2.00
CA ASN A 252 -7.02 -13.15 -1.88
C ASN A 252 -7.26 -12.84 -0.39
N MET A 253 -7.34 -11.55 -0.06
CA MET A 253 -7.56 -11.03 1.28
C MET A 253 -9.06 -10.80 1.54
N ASP A 254 -9.43 -10.20 2.68
CA ASP A 254 -10.83 -9.79 2.88
C ASP A 254 -11.26 -8.83 1.77
N GLY A 255 -12.46 -9.04 1.23
CA GLY A 255 -12.93 -8.36 0.03
C GLY A 255 -14.31 -7.75 0.23
N GLY A 256 -15.11 -7.72 -0.84
CA GLY A 256 -16.45 -7.18 -0.79
C GLY A 256 -16.46 -5.74 -0.27
N GLY A 257 -17.37 -5.45 0.66
CA GLY A 257 -17.48 -4.11 1.26
C GLY A 257 -16.28 -3.67 2.10
N SER A 258 -15.33 -4.56 2.40
CA SER A 258 -14.10 -4.23 3.12
C SER A 258 -12.98 -3.73 2.19
N THR A 259 -13.11 -3.91 0.88
CA THR A 259 -12.07 -3.58 -0.12
C THR A 259 -11.81 -2.08 -0.13
N THR A 260 -10.68 -1.68 0.46
CA THR A 260 -10.33 -0.27 0.60
C THR A 260 -8.80 -0.12 0.63
N LEU A 261 -8.27 0.77 -0.21
CA LEU A 261 -6.86 1.18 -0.32
C LEU A 261 -6.78 2.71 -0.22
N VAL A 262 -6.01 3.20 0.73
CA VAL A 262 -5.88 4.62 1.05
C VAL A 262 -4.40 5.01 1.04
N ILE A 263 -4.11 6.21 0.54
CA ILE A 263 -2.80 6.84 0.66
C ILE A 263 -2.89 8.16 1.43
N GLU A 264 -1.75 8.63 1.93
CA GLU A 264 -1.60 9.99 2.44
C GLU A 264 -1.48 10.97 1.26
N ASP A 265 -2.24 12.06 1.26
CA ASP A 265 -2.08 13.15 0.29
C ASP A 265 -0.96 14.12 0.71
N SER A 266 -0.70 15.14 -0.12
CA SER A 266 0.37 16.12 0.15
C SER A 266 0.15 17.00 1.39
N THR A 267 -1.04 16.94 2.00
CA THR A 267 -1.40 17.65 3.23
C THR A 267 -1.36 16.76 4.47
N GLY A 268 -1.10 15.46 4.32
CA GLY A 268 -1.19 14.48 5.39
C GLY A 268 -2.60 13.91 5.59
N ALA A 269 -3.55 14.21 4.71
CA ALA A 269 -4.91 13.72 4.79
C ALA A 269 -5.07 12.37 4.06
N PRO A 270 -5.96 11.49 4.51
CA PRO A 270 -6.23 10.24 3.81
C PRO A 270 -6.96 10.50 2.48
N LEU A 271 -6.51 9.82 1.43
CA LEU A 271 -7.09 9.80 0.09
C LEU A 271 -7.32 8.35 -0.34
N GLU A 272 -8.59 7.96 -0.45
CA GLU A 272 -8.98 6.65 -0.97
C GLU A 272 -8.64 6.57 -2.47
N LEU A 273 -7.92 5.52 -2.88
CA LEU A 273 -7.53 5.29 -4.28
C LEU A 273 -8.57 4.51 -5.06
N ASN A 274 -9.27 3.59 -4.40
CA ASN A 274 -10.34 2.80 -4.99
C ASN A 274 -11.71 3.38 -4.57
N GLN A 275 -12.80 2.79 -5.06
CA GLN A 275 -14.15 3.23 -4.70
C GLN A 275 -14.87 2.15 -3.87
N SER A 276 -14.79 2.26 -2.54
CA SER A 276 -15.40 1.31 -1.61
C SER A 276 -16.89 1.06 -1.90
N SER A 277 -17.29 -0.21 -1.87
CA SER A 277 -18.66 -0.65 -2.16
C SER A 277 -19.43 -1.10 -0.90
N ALA A 278 -18.99 -0.74 0.31
CA ALA A 278 -19.65 -1.17 1.56
C ALA A 278 -21.12 -0.75 1.56
N VAL A 279 -21.39 0.53 1.28
CA VAL A 279 -22.75 1.03 1.05
C VAL A 279 -22.86 1.42 -0.42
N ALA A 280 -23.49 0.55 -1.21
CA ALA A 280 -23.61 0.64 -2.67
C ALA A 280 -24.20 1.97 -3.19
N GLN A 281 -24.83 2.78 -2.33
CA GLN A 281 -25.47 4.05 -2.69
C GLN A 281 -24.61 5.29 -2.38
N ASN A 282 -23.63 5.22 -1.47
CA ASN A 282 -22.89 6.40 -0.99
C ASN A 282 -21.35 6.25 -0.92
N GLY A 283 -20.79 5.06 -1.11
CA GLY A 283 -19.32 4.87 -1.16
C GLY A 283 -18.60 5.29 0.12
N THR A 284 -19.00 4.72 1.27
CA THR A 284 -18.30 4.95 2.55
C THR A 284 -17.47 3.73 2.90
N GLU A 285 -16.25 3.95 3.39
CA GLU A 285 -15.41 2.90 3.96
C GLU A 285 -16.16 2.14 5.07
N ARG A 286 -15.96 0.82 5.13
CA ARG A 286 -16.43 -0.03 6.22
C ARG A 286 -15.44 0.03 7.39
N THR A 287 -15.97 -0.13 8.60
CA THR A 287 -15.14 -0.44 9.77
C THR A 287 -14.63 -1.89 9.66
N VAL A 288 -13.32 -2.09 9.54
CA VAL A 288 -12.69 -3.41 9.39
C VAL A 288 -11.83 -3.79 10.60
N GLY A 289 -11.60 -5.10 10.79
CA GLY A 289 -10.84 -5.62 11.94
C GLY A 289 -9.35 -5.77 11.73
N SER A 290 -8.84 -5.72 10.49
CA SER A 290 -7.43 -5.91 10.19
C SER A 290 -6.98 -5.06 9.01
N HIS A 291 -5.74 -4.58 9.09
CA HIS A 291 -5.12 -3.65 8.16
C HIS A 291 -3.66 -4.01 7.95
N LEU A 292 -3.14 -3.67 6.77
CA LEU A 292 -1.72 -3.53 6.50
C LEU A 292 -1.43 -2.08 6.10
N GLY A 293 -0.50 -1.45 6.79
CA GLY A 293 0.02 -0.14 6.50
C GLY A 293 1.48 -0.18 6.08
N VAL A 294 1.87 0.78 5.25
CA VAL A 294 3.25 0.99 4.81
C VAL A 294 3.64 2.42 5.13
N PHE A 295 4.57 2.58 6.05
CA PHE A 295 5.27 3.85 6.21
C PHE A 295 6.33 3.97 5.11
N ALA A 296 6.39 5.14 4.49
CA ALA A 296 7.39 5.50 3.50
C ALA A 296 7.75 6.98 3.62
N LYS A 297 8.93 7.36 3.14
CA LYS A 297 9.26 8.79 3.01
C LYS A 297 8.59 9.38 1.77
N PRO A 298 8.31 10.70 1.75
CA PRO A 298 7.91 11.36 0.51
C PRO A 298 8.94 11.13 -0.59
N LEU A 299 8.51 11.19 -1.84
CA LEU A 299 9.45 11.22 -2.95
C LEU A 299 10.43 12.39 -2.75
N PRO A 300 11.72 12.20 -3.10
CA PRO A 300 12.65 13.31 -3.11
C PRO A 300 12.08 14.41 -4.02
N GLY A 301 11.79 15.58 -3.44
CA GLY A 301 11.56 16.78 -4.22
C GLY A 301 12.84 17.21 -4.95
N PHE A 302 12.78 18.27 -5.75
CA PHE A 302 14.02 18.78 -6.34
C PHE A 302 15.03 19.22 -5.27
N ILE A 303 14.53 19.78 -4.16
CA ILE A 303 15.29 20.16 -2.95
C ILE A 303 14.84 19.24 -1.81
N ASN A 304 15.80 18.65 -1.08
CA ASN A 304 15.56 17.74 0.05
C ASN A 304 16.48 18.08 1.24
N ASP A 305 16.24 17.43 2.38
CA ASP A 305 17.12 17.47 3.56
C ASP A 305 17.49 18.89 4.02
N VAL A 306 16.52 19.82 3.97
CA VAL A 306 16.73 21.21 4.38
C VAL A 306 16.89 21.27 5.90
N VAL A 307 18.09 21.61 6.36
CA VAL A 307 18.45 21.72 7.78
C VAL A 307 19.06 23.09 8.05
N ALA A 308 18.63 23.72 9.13
CA ALA A 308 19.25 24.93 9.67
C ALA A 308 20.02 24.59 10.95
N LEU A 309 21.33 24.83 10.94
CA LEU A 309 22.24 24.62 12.07
C LEU A 309 22.62 26.00 12.65
N PRO A 310 21.94 26.46 13.72
CA PRO A 310 22.21 27.76 14.31
C PRO A 310 23.53 27.80 15.09
N ASP A 311 24.13 28.99 15.15
CA ASP A 311 25.30 29.39 15.94
C ASP A 311 25.01 30.76 16.59
N ASP A 312 25.91 31.32 17.41
CA ASP A 312 25.67 32.52 18.23
C ASP A 312 25.14 33.72 17.42
N THR A 313 25.79 34.04 16.30
CA THR A 313 25.41 35.13 15.38
C THR A 313 25.38 34.68 13.92
N ALA A 314 25.17 33.39 13.69
CA ALA A 314 25.25 32.77 12.38
C ALA A 314 24.33 31.55 12.29
N ALA A 315 24.10 31.07 11.07
CA ALA A 315 23.43 29.80 10.84
C ALA A 315 23.97 29.17 9.55
N THR A 316 24.21 27.86 9.57
CA THR A 316 24.51 27.11 8.35
C THR A 316 23.23 26.45 7.86
N ILE A 317 22.82 26.77 6.64
CA ILE A 317 21.69 26.13 5.97
C ILE A 317 22.25 25.09 5.00
N THR A 318 21.81 23.84 5.14
CA THR A 318 22.21 22.73 4.26
C THR A 318 21.00 22.11 3.59
N TRP A 319 21.15 21.65 2.36
CA TRP A 319 20.14 20.87 1.65
C TRP A 319 20.80 20.02 0.56
N THR A 320 20.03 19.10 -0.02
CA THR A 320 20.46 18.32 -1.18
C THR A 320 19.55 18.57 -2.37
N THR A 321 20.05 18.35 -3.59
CA THR A 321 19.23 18.34 -4.81
C THR A 321 19.40 17.04 -5.58
N ILE A 322 18.37 16.64 -6.33
CA ILE A 322 18.41 15.44 -7.16
C ILE A 322 19.32 15.59 -8.39
N GLU A 323 19.58 16.83 -8.83
CA GLU A 323 20.49 17.15 -9.94
C GLU A 323 21.44 18.30 -9.57
N PRO A 324 22.66 18.34 -10.13
CA PRO A 324 23.62 19.41 -9.87
C PRO A 324 23.04 20.81 -10.11
N SER A 325 23.06 21.65 -9.09
CA SER A 325 22.41 22.96 -9.07
C SER A 325 23.29 24.04 -8.45
N THR A 326 23.00 25.31 -8.74
CA THR A 326 23.65 26.44 -8.07
C THR A 326 23.15 26.61 -6.63
N THR A 327 23.91 27.31 -5.80
CA THR A 327 23.61 27.44 -4.36
C THR A 327 23.35 28.90 -3.98
N GLN A 328 22.20 29.19 -3.38
CA GLN A 328 21.88 30.48 -2.78
C GLN A 328 20.75 30.31 -1.75
N VAL A 329 20.78 31.08 -0.65
CA VAL A 329 19.69 31.17 0.33
C VAL A 329 19.20 32.61 0.39
N GLN A 330 17.88 32.79 0.35
CA GLN A 330 17.27 34.08 0.70
C GLN A 330 16.73 34.02 2.13
N TYR A 331 16.88 35.09 2.89
CA TYR A 331 16.49 35.12 4.29
C TYR A 331 16.06 36.50 4.75
N ASP A 332 15.23 36.56 5.81
CA ASP A 332 14.85 37.81 6.47
C ASP A 332 14.16 37.53 7.82
N LEU A 333 13.83 38.60 8.56
CA LEU A 333 12.97 38.52 9.75
C LEU A 333 11.48 38.31 9.42
N THR A 334 11.12 38.42 8.13
CA THR A 334 9.77 38.22 7.61
C THR A 334 9.82 37.40 6.32
N ASN A 335 8.66 37.02 5.79
CA ASN A 335 8.56 36.21 4.58
C ASN A 335 8.80 37.01 3.28
N ASN A 336 9.40 38.21 3.38
CA ASN A 336 9.71 39.08 2.25
C ASN A 336 11.08 38.76 1.61
N PHE A 337 11.97 38.09 2.33
CA PHE A 337 13.26 37.57 1.83
C PHE A 337 14.16 38.66 1.18
N ASN A 338 14.32 39.81 1.82
CA ASN A 338 15.09 40.93 1.23
C ASN A 338 16.62 40.74 1.31
N HIS A 339 17.11 39.77 2.10
CA HIS A 339 18.52 39.43 2.14
C HIS A 339 18.77 38.15 1.35
N SER A 340 19.96 38.06 0.73
CA SER A 340 20.38 36.87 0.00
C SER A 340 21.86 36.61 0.27
N SER A 341 22.22 35.34 0.38
CA SER A 341 23.63 34.94 0.36
C SER A 341 24.24 35.24 -1.02
N PRO A 342 25.58 35.27 -1.13
CA PRO A 342 26.23 35.20 -2.42
C PRO A 342 25.77 33.96 -3.20
N LEU A 343 25.57 34.11 -4.51
CA LEU A 343 25.29 33.00 -5.41
C LEU A 343 26.58 32.21 -5.63
N GLN A 344 26.58 30.92 -5.31
CA GLN A 344 27.65 30.00 -5.70
C GLN A 344 27.22 29.30 -6.99
N ALA A 345 27.86 29.67 -8.11
CA ALA A 345 27.52 29.18 -9.44
C ALA A 345 28.04 27.76 -9.74
N THR A 346 28.93 27.19 -8.92
CA THR A 346 29.37 25.81 -9.07
C THR A 346 28.19 24.87 -8.79
N MET A 347 27.89 24.02 -9.76
CA MET A 347 26.80 23.06 -9.66
C MET A 347 27.19 21.88 -8.77
N VAL A 348 26.45 21.68 -7.69
CA VAL A 348 26.63 20.60 -6.72
C VAL A 348 25.27 20.00 -6.37
N THR A 349 25.26 18.81 -5.76
CA THR A 349 24.04 18.19 -5.22
C THR A 349 23.97 18.26 -3.69
N ASN A 350 25.06 18.64 -3.04
CA ASN A 350 25.13 18.89 -1.61
C ASN A 350 25.45 20.38 -1.40
N HIS A 351 24.51 21.09 -0.78
CA HIS A 351 24.56 22.53 -0.64
C HIS A 351 24.80 22.93 0.82
N ALA A 352 25.57 23.99 1.02
CA ALA A 352 25.79 24.58 2.33
C ALA A 352 26.02 26.08 2.21
N VAL A 353 25.26 26.87 2.97
CA VAL A 353 25.40 28.33 3.04
C VAL A 353 25.52 28.76 4.50
N LEU A 354 26.63 29.42 4.82
CA LEU A 354 26.81 30.10 6.11
C LEU A 354 26.24 31.52 6.03
N LEU A 355 25.19 31.78 6.79
CA LEU A 355 24.63 33.11 7.03
C LEU A 355 25.32 33.70 8.26
N THR A 356 25.84 34.92 8.16
CA THR A 356 26.58 35.60 9.25
C THR A 356 25.95 36.94 9.61
N GLY A 357 26.18 37.42 10.83
CA GLY A 357 25.66 38.72 11.28
C GLY A 357 24.19 38.66 11.70
N LEU A 358 23.72 37.47 12.09
CA LEU A 358 22.39 37.26 12.64
C LEU A 358 22.33 37.76 14.09
N THR A 359 21.17 38.26 14.49
CA THR A 359 20.94 38.67 15.88
C THR A 359 20.66 37.44 16.74
N PRO A 360 21.35 37.24 17.88
CA PRO A 360 21.08 36.13 18.79
C PRO A 360 19.62 36.09 19.24
N ASN A 361 19.09 34.89 19.55
CA ASN A 361 17.71 34.67 19.99
C ASN A 361 16.62 35.26 19.06
N THR A 362 16.90 35.37 17.77
CA THR A 362 15.97 35.94 16.78
C THR A 362 15.62 34.89 15.73
N GLY A 363 14.32 34.76 15.43
CA GLY A 363 13.83 33.88 14.37
C GLY A 363 14.00 34.51 12.98
N TYR A 364 14.51 33.73 12.03
CA TYR A 364 14.63 34.11 10.63
C TYR A 364 13.86 33.15 9.74
N TYR A 365 13.24 33.68 8.70
CA TYR A 365 12.68 32.91 7.59
C TYR A 365 13.75 32.76 6.52
N PHE A 366 13.79 31.60 5.87
CA PHE A 366 14.67 31.35 4.72
C PHE A 366 13.97 30.51 3.65
N ARG A 367 14.47 30.59 2.41
CA ARG A 367 14.04 29.75 1.28
C ARG A 367 15.17 29.49 0.30
#